data_AF-A0A963PF94-F1
#
_entry.id   AF-A0A963PF94-F1
#
_cell.length_a   1.000
_cell.length_b   1.000
_cell.length_c   1.000
_cell.angle_alpha   90.00
_cell.angle_beta   90.00
_cell.angle_gamma   90.00
#
_symmetry.space_group_name_H-M   'P 1'
#
loop_
_entity.id
_entity.type
_entity.pdbx_description
1 polymer ?
#
loop_
_entity_poly.entity_id
_entity_poly.type
_entity_poly.pdbx_seq_one_letter_code
_entity_poly.pdbx_strand_id
1 'polypeptide(L)'
;MHHDAMGVVRSGLKNRIDTIAMQQGHISLSQICEQIDLIRHDARAYGMMPVERLASMLESALSQGGLGPVLLSYLDLMRDAVECEDNSPEASTAYLAALSLRIGH
;
A
#
# COMPACT_ATOMS: atom_id res chain seq x y z
N MET A 1 16.61 19.51 -2.29
CA MET A 1 16.37 19.00 -3.66
C MET A 1 15.89 17.53 -3.64
N HIS A 2 16.73 16.52 -3.36
CA HIS A 2 16.28 15.11 -3.35
C HIS A 2 15.31 14.76 -2.21
N HIS A 3 15.53 15.30 -1.01
CA HIS A 3 14.64 15.07 0.14
C HIS A 3 13.25 15.70 -0.09
N ASP A 4 13.19 16.88 -0.73
CA ASP A 4 11.93 17.51 -1.14
C ASP A 4 11.15 16.65 -2.15
N ALA A 5 11.85 16.07 -3.14
CA ALA A 5 11.22 15.20 -4.13
C ALA A 5 10.62 13.93 -3.50
N MET A 6 11.36 13.28 -2.59
CA MET A 6 10.86 12.11 -1.88
C MET A 6 9.68 12.45 -0.96
N GLY A 7 9.70 13.63 -0.31
CA GLY A 7 8.58 14.12 0.49
C GLY A 7 7.31 14.34 -0.33
N VAL A 8 7.44 14.86 -1.56
CA VAL A 8 6.30 15.00 -2.50
C VAL A 8 5.73 13.64 -2.89
N VAL A 9 6.58 12.67 -3.20
CA VAL A 9 6.16 11.29 -3.55
C VAL A 9 5.43 10.63 -2.39
N ARG A 10 6.00 10.66 -1.18
CA ARG A 10 5.38 10.10 0.03
C ARG A 10 4.01 10.74 0.28
N SER A 11 3.93 12.06 0.18
CA SER A 11 2.67 12.80 0.36
C SER A 11 1.62 12.42 -0.69
N GLY A 12 2.02 12.27 -1.96
CA GLY A 12 1.14 11.83 -3.05
C GLY A 12 0.60 10.42 -2.83
N LEU A 13 1.47 9.47 -2.48
CA LEU A 13 1.09 8.09 -2.19
C LEU A 13 0.17 8.00 -0.97
N LYS A 14 0.48 8.71 0.12
CA LYS A 14 -0.35 8.78 1.33
C LYS A 14 -1.75 9.28 1.00
N ASN A 15 -1.86 10.39 0.26
CA ASN A 15 -3.15 10.94 -0.14
C ASN A 15 -3.97 9.96 -0.99
N ARG A 16 -3.32 9.22 -1.90
CA ARG A 16 -4.00 8.20 -2.70
C ARG A 16 -4.51 7.04 -1.83
N ILE A 17 -3.68 6.54 -0.92
CA ILE A 17 -4.07 5.48 0.05
C ILE A 17 -5.27 5.93 0.90
N ASP A 18 -5.19 7.12 1.49
CA ASP A 18 -6.26 7.69 2.31
C ASP A 18 -7.56 7.86 1.49
N THR A 19 -7.45 8.29 0.23
CA THR A 19 -8.60 8.42 -0.68
C THR A 19 -9.27 7.07 -0.94
N ILE A 20 -8.51 6.01 -1.21
CA ILE A 20 -9.06 4.66 -1.41
C ILE A 20 -9.76 4.18 -0.14
N ALA A 21 -9.14 4.36 1.03
CA ALA A 21 -9.72 3.95 2.31
C ALA A 21 -11.06 4.64 2.59
N MET A 22 -11.17 5.93 2.27
CA MET A 22 -12.41 6.69 2.38
C MET A 22 -13.47 6.27 1.36
N GLN A 23 -13.07 5.80 0.18
CA GLN A 23 -13.96 5.52 -0.94
C GLN A 23 -14.31 4.03 -1.13
N GLN A 24 -13.68 3.10 -0.41
CA GLN A 24 -13.80 1.64 -0.63
C GLN A 24 -15.22 1.07 -0.70
N GLY A 25 -16.24 1.75 -0.14
CA GLY A 25 -17.65 1.36 -0.24
C GLY A 25 -18.44 2.07 -1.35
N HIS A 26 -17.79 2.97 -2.09
CA HIS A 26 -18.36 3.86 -3.09
C HIS A 26 -17.73 3.70 -4.48
N ILE A 27 -16.52 3.17 -4.57
CA ILE A 27 -15.83 2.90 -5.84
C ILE A 27 -15.87 1.41 -6.19
N SER A 28 -15.81 1.13 -7.50
CA SER A 28 -15.84 -0.24 -8.01
C SER A 28 -14.53 -0.99 -7.72
N LEU A 29 -14.60 -2.33 -7.69
CA LEU A 29 -13.43 -3.19 -7.55
C LEU A 29 -12.36 -2.90 -8.62
N SER A 30 -12.77 -2.67 -9.87
CA SER A 30 -11.84 -2.33 -10.96
C SER A 30 -11.08 -1.04 -10.66
N GLN A 31 -11.77 -0.01 -10.14
CA GLN A 31 -11.12 1.25 -9.76
C GLN A 31 -10.16 1.06 -8.59
N ILE A 32 -10.50 0.20 -7.62
CA ILE A 32 -9.58 -0.14 -6.53
C ILE A 32 -8.32 -0.79 -7.11
N CYS A 33 -8.46 -1.82 -7.95
CA CYS A 33 -7.32 -2.49 -8.57
C CYS A 33 -6.43 -1.50 -9.36
N GLU A 34 -7.03 -0.61 -10.14
CA GLU A 34 -6.28 0.42 -10.89
C GLU A 34 -5.49 1.35 -9.95
N GLN A 35 -6.09 1.79 -8.84
CA GLN A 35 -5.37 2.66 -7.90
C GLN A 35 -4.24 1.92 -7.16
N ILE A 36 -4.43 0.64 -6.82
CA ILE A 36 -3.39 -0.18 -6.19
C ILE A 36 -2.22 -0.42 -7.16
N ASP A 37 -2.49 -0.71 -8.43
CA ASP A 37 -1.44 -0.88 -9.45
C ASP A 37 -0.61 0.41 -9.61
N LEU A 38 -1.27 1.57 -9.62
CA LEU A 38 -0.57 2.86 -9.66
C LEU A 38 0.30 3.08 -8.42
N ILE A 39 -0.19 2.76 -7.23
CA ILE A 39 0.62 2.84 -5.99
C ILE A 39 1.86 1.93 -6.10
N ARG A 40 1.67 0.68 -6.56
CA ARG A 40 2.75 -0.27 -6.73
C ARG A 40 3.80 0.24 -7.72
N HIS A 41 3.35 0.77 -8.87
CA HIS A 41 4.21 1.32 -9.90
C HIS A 41 5.06 2.48 -9.37
N ASP A 42 4.42 3.45 -8.72
CA ASP A 42 5.08 4.61 -8.14
C ASP A 42 6.07 4.18 -7.04
N ALA A 43 5.64 3.33 -6.10
CA ALA A 43 6.49 2.81 -5.03
C ALA A 43 7.75 2.12 -5.58
N ARG A 44 7.61 1.32 -6.64
CA ARG A 44 8.72 0.66 -7.32
C ARG A 44 9.67 1.66 -7.97
N ALA A 45 9.14 2.69 -8.62
CA ALA A 45 9.94 3.72 -9.28
C ALA A 45 10.83 4.51 -8.29
N TYR A 46 10.36 4.69 -7.05
CA TYR A 46 11.08 5.41 -6.00
C TYR A 46 11.79 4.51 -4.98
N GLY A 47 11.83 3.19 -5.20
CA GLY A 47 12.53 2.24 -4.34
C GLY A 47 11.87 2.02 -2.98
N MET A 48 10.57 2.32 -2.84
CA MET A 48 9.78 2.10 -1.63
C MET A 48 9.35 0.64 -1.51
N MET A 49 10.31 -0.24 -1.23
CA MET A 49 10.11 -1.69 -1.23
C MET A 49 8.98 -2.18 -0.31
N PRO A 50 8.82 -1.67 0.92
CA PRO A 50 7.72 -2.12 1.79
C PRO A 50 6.33 -1.84 1.19
N VAL A 51 6.15 -0.66 0.59
CA VAL A 51 4.88 -0.24 -0.04
C VAL A 51 4.60 -1.05 -1.30
N GLU A 52 5.62 -1.24 -2.15
CA GLU A 52 5.52 -2.05 -3.37
C GLU A 52 5.09 -3.49 -3.05
N ARG A 53 5.72 -4.11 -2.05
CA ARG A 53 5.40 -5.50 -1.65
C ARG A 53 4.00 -5.65 -1.09
N LEU A 54 3.57 -4.72 -0.25
CA LEU A 54 2.20 -4.71 0.29
C LEU A 54 1.16 -4.53 -0.83
N ALA A 55 1.41 -3.62 -1.78
CA ALA A 55 0.53 -3.40 -2.92
C ALA A 55 0.44 -4.64 -3.83
N SER A 56 1.59 -5.27 -4.16
CA SER A 56 1.64 -6.52 -4.93
C SER A 56 0.86 -7.67 -4.28
N MET A 57 0.95 -7.79 -2.96
CA MET A 57 0.18 -8.79 -2.19
C MET A 57 -1.31 -8.46 -2.19
N LEU A 58 -1.68 -7.19 -2.06
CA LEU A 58 -3.08 -6.76 -2.13
C LEU A 58 -3.70 -7.03 -3.51
N GLU A 59 -3.02 -6.73 -4.61
CA GLU A 59 -3.49 -7.08 -5.97
C GLU A 59 -3.76 -8.57 -6.12
N SER A 60 -2.85 -9.39 -5.58
CA SER A 60 -2.99 -10.85 -5.58
C SER A 60 -4.23 -11.27 -4.80
N ALA A 61 -4.46 -10.70 -3.61
CA ALA A 61 -5.64 -10.98 -2.78
C ALA A 61 -6.95 -10.49 -3.44
N LEU A 62 -6.94 -9.32 -4.06
CA LEU A 62 -8.09 -8.77 -4.81
C LEU A 62 -8.46 -9.69 -5.99
N SER A 63 -7.46 -10.23 -6.69
CA SER A 63 -7.66 -11.18 -7.79
C SER A 63 -8.29 -12.50 -7.34
N GLN A 64 -8.12 -12.87 -6.06
CA GLN A 64 -8.75 -14.05 -5.45
C GLN A 64 -10.15 -13.74 -4.87
N GLY A 65 -10.65 -12.50 -5.00
CA GLY A 65 -11.96 -12.08 -4.48
C GLY A 65 -11.95 -11.60 -3.02
N GLY A 66 -10.78 -11.36 -2.42
CA GLY A 66 -10.62 -10.93 -1.04
C GLY A 66 -10.78 -9.41 -0.87
N LEU A 67 -12.02 -8.91 -0.93
CA LEU A 67 -12.31 -7.46 -0.79
C LEU A 67 -12.74 -7.01 0.60
N GLY A 68 -12.94 -7.95 1.52
CA GLY A 68 -13.59 -7.69 2.80
C GLY A 68 -12.77 -6.85 3.79
N PRO A 69 -12.88 -7.12 5.10
CA PRO A 69 -12.19 -6.37 6.17
C PRO A 69 -10.66 -6.23 6.01
N VAL A 70 -10.08 -7.10 5.18
CA VAL A 70 -8.65 -7.17 4.90
C VAL A 70 -8.16 -5.98 4.08
N LEU A 71 -8.97 -5.38 3.20
CA LEU A 71 -8.55 -4.23 2.38
C LEU A 71 -8.04 -3.07 3.24
N LEU A 72 -8.79 -2.71 4.29
CA LEU A 72 -8.39 -1.66 5.23
C LEU A 72 -7.07 -1.99 5.94
N SER A 73 -6.87 -3.25 6.30
CA SER A 73 -5.63 -3.69 6.97
C SER A 73 -4.41 -3.51 6.07
N TYR A 74 -4.55 -3.75 4.76
CA TYR A 74 -3.49 -3.47 3.80
C TYR A 74 -3.25 -1.97 3.65
N LEU A 75 -4.32 -1.17 3.49
CA LEU A 75 -4.21 0.28 3.32
C LEU A 75 -3.56 0.96 4.54
N ASP A 76 -3.90 0.53 5.75
CA ASP A 76 -3.27 1.03 6.98
C ASP A 76 -1.77 0.72 7.02
N LEU A 77 -1.37 -0.51 6.71
CA LEU A 77 0.06 -0.87 6.70
C LEU A 77 0.82 -0.20 5.55
N MET A 78 0.18 0.02 4.40
CA MET A 78 0.75 0.80 3.30
C MET A 78 0.95 2.25 3.71
N ARG A 79 0.01 2.84 4.45
CA ARG A 79 0.16 4.20 5.01
C ARG A 79 1.34 4.28 5.97
N ASP A 80 1.44 3.36 6.91
CA ASP A 80 2.55 3.30 7.86
C ASP A 80 3.89 3.16 7.12
N ALA A 81 3.96 2.31 6.10
CA ALA A 81 5.14 2.11 5.27
C ALA A 81 5.52 3.35 4.44
N VAL A 82 4.54 4.13 3.96
CA VAL A 82 4.78 5.41 3.27
C VAL A 82 5.31 6.49 4.23
N GLU A 83 5.02 6.40 5.53
CA GLU A 83 5.57 7.31 6.53
C GLU A 83 6.93 6.84 7.07
N CYS A 84 7.22 5.54 6.97
CA CYS A 84 8.50 4.97 7.35
C CYS A 84 9.63 5.36 6.37
N GLU A 85 10.70 5.97 6.89
CA GLU A 85 11.87 6.32 6.08
C GLU A 85 12.70 5.10 5.65
N ASP A 86 12.54 3.97 6.35
CA ASP A 86 13.25 2.72 6.07
C ASP A 86 12.59 1.94 4.93
N ASN A 87 13.27 1.89 3.79
CA ASN A 87 12.85 1.14 2.60
C ASN A 87 13.62 -0.18 2.43
N SER A 88 14.28 -0.65 3.48
CA SER A 88 15.07 -1.88 3.45
C SER A 88 14.21 -3.13 3.22
N PRO A 89 14.81 -4.22 2.71
CA PRO A 89 14.16 -5.53 2.67
C PRO A 89 13.66 -5.98 4.05
N GLU A 90 14.41 -5.68 5.11
CA GLU A 90 14.07 -6.01 6.50
C GLU A 90 12.76 -5.32 6.92
N ALA A 91 12.62 -4.02 6.64
CA ALA A 91 11.36 -3.30 6.88
C ALA A 91 10.20 -3.95 6.13
N SER A 92 10.40 -4.32 4.86
CA SER A 92 9.38 -5.02 4.08
C SER A 92 8.97 -6.34 4.72
N THR A 93 9.92 -7.16 5.19
CA THR A 93 9.61 -8.41 5.89
C THR A 93 8.83 -8.18 7.19
N ALA A 94 9.16 -7.12 7.94
CA ALA A 94 8.46 -6.77 9.17
C ALA A 94 6.99 -6.38 8.90
N TYR A 95 6.74 -5.56 7.87
CA TYR A 95 5.37 -5.20 7.48
C TYR A 95 4.56 -6.42 7.00
N LEU A 96 5.16 -7.33 6.23
CA LEU A 96 4.49 -8.55 5.79
C LEU A 96 4.19 -9.51 6.96
N ALA A 97 5.08 -9.57 7.95
CA ALA A 97 4.83 -10.33 9.18
C ALA A 97 3.67 -9.70 9.99
N ALA A 98 3.67 -8.37 10.15
CA ALA A 98 2.59 -7.64 10.83
C ALA A 98 1.23 -7.84 10.15
N LEU A 99 1.21 -7.82 8.81
CA LEU A 99 0.03 -8.12 8.00
C LEU A 99 -0.47 -9.55 8.25
N SER A 100 0.44 -10.53 8.25
CA SER A 100 0.11 -11.93 8.48
C SER A 100 -0.54 -12.15 9.85
N LEU A 101 -0.05 -11.46 10.88
CA LEU A 101 -0.66 -11.47 12.22
C LEU A 101 -2.06 -10.86 12.22
N ARG A 102 -2.33 -9.87 11.36
CA ARG A 102 -3.64 -9.19 11.29
C ARG A 102 -4.69 -9.97 10.50
N ILE A 103 -4.27 -10.72 9.48
CA ILE A 103 -5.16 -11.54 8.62
C ILE A 103 -5.32 -12.98 9.16
N GLY A 104 -4.36 -13.47 9.93
CA GLY A 104 -4.38 -14.81 10.52
C GLY A 104 -5.30 -15.00 11.75
N HIS A 105 -6.24 -14.09 11.97
CA HIS A 105 -7.26 -14.11 13.03
C HIS A 105 -8.66 -13.98 12.42
#